data_AF-D8G2D4-F1
#
_entry.id   AF-D8G2D4-F1
#
_cell.length_a   1.000
_cell.length_b   1.000
_cell.length_c   1.000
_cell.angle_alpha   90.00
_cell.angle_beta   90.00
_cell.angle_gamma   90.00
#
_symmetry.space_group_name_H-M   'P 1'
#
loop_
_entity.id
_entity.type
_entity.pdbx_description
1 polymer ?
#
loop_
_entity_poly.entity_id
_entity_poly.type
_entity_poly.pdbx_seq_one_letter_code
_entity_poly.pdbx_strand_id
1 'polypeptide(L)'
;MNDDQAYISAFLQVFETQADLFEQVGAIAALDDLNQTISEMADKSDEEVADAIAKWCEDYPEISKAINLKDRKPEPKPRNKEGQEPRLTNLYPQLPEHLKKRIPNSQPPR
;
A
#
# COMPACT_ATOMS: atom_id res chain seq x y z
N MET A 1 -4.77 6.42 15.65
CA MET A 1 -4.16 6.11 14.35
C MET A 1 -3.69 7.44 13.80
N ASN A 2 -2.41 7.56 13.46
CA ASN A 2 -1.93 8.71 12.71
C ASN A 2 -2.47 8.61 11.28
N ASP A 3 -2.85 9.73 10.68
CA ASP A 3 -3.36 9.79 9.30
C ASP A 3 -2.36 9.17 8.32
N ASP A 4 -1.05 9.31 8.58
CA ASP A 4 0.04 8.71 7.79
C ASP A 4 0.01 7.17 7.80
N GLN A 5 -0.19 6.58 8.98
CA GLN A 5 -0.27 5.13 9.14
C GLN A 5 -1.55 4.56 8.51
N ALA A 6 -2.65 5.31 8.57
CA ALA A 6 -3.87 4.98 7.86
C ALA A 6 -3.66 5.01 6.35
N TYR A 7 -2.93 6.00 5.84
CA TYR A 7 -2.56 6.13 4.43
C TYR A 7 -1.70 4.96 3.95
N ILE A 8 -0.64 4.63 4.69
CA ILE A 8 0.23 3.47 4.41
C ILE A 8 -0.58 2.17 4.40
N SER A 9 -1.49 1.99 5.38
CA SER A 9 -2.37 0.82 5.46
C SER A 9 -3.32 0.73 4.26
N ALA A 10 -3.88 1.86 3.83
CA ALA A 10 -4.78 1.93 2.70
C ALA A 10 -4.06 1.60 1.38
N PHE A 11 -2.86 2.15 1.17
CA PHE A 11 -1.97 1.79 0.06
C PHE A 11 -1.70 0.29 0.03
N LEU A 12 -1.27 -0.27 1.16
CA LEU A 12 -0.96 -1.69 1.28
C LEU A 12 -2.17 -2.57 0.96
N GLN A 13 -3.35 -2.17 1.41
CA GLN A 13 -4.56 -2.92 1.11
C GLN A 13 -4.93 -2.84 -0.38
N VAL A 14 -4.75 -1.69 -1.04
CA VAL A 14 -4.95 -1.56 -2.50
C VAL A 14 -3.92 -2.41 -3.24
N PHE A 15 -2.67 -2.44 -2.78
CA PHE A 15 -1.63 -3.31 -3.32
C PHE A 15 -1.99 -4.81 -3.23
N GLU A 16 -2.47 -5.27 -2.07
CA GLU A 16 -2.85 -6.68 -1.85
C GLU A 16 -4.15 -7.07 -2.56
N THR A 17 -5.12 -6.14 -2.70
CA THR A 17 -6.46 -6.45 -3.24
C THR A 17 -6.65 -6.08 -4.71
N GLN A 18 -5.86 -5.14 -5.22
CA GLN A 18 -6.00 -4.55 -6.55
C GLN A 18 -4.65 -4.46 -7.27
N ALA A 19 -3.83 -5.50 -7.15
CA ALA A 19 -2.58 -5.67 -7.89
C ALA A 19 -2.72 -5.32 -9.39
N ASP A 20 -3.79 -5.78 -10.02
CA ASP A 20 -4.09 -5.54 -11.44
C ASP A 20 -4.11 -4.05 -11.82
N LEU A 21 -4.51 -3.17 -10.89
CA LEU A 21 -4.53 -1.72 -11.11
C LEU A 21 -3.12 -1.19 -11.41
N PHE A 22 -2.14 -1.65 -10.64
CA PHE A 22 -0.73 -1.26 -10.79
C PHE A 22 -0.14 -1.78 -12.11
N GLU A 23 -0.55 -2.98 -12.55
CA GLU A 23 -0.15 -3.52 -13.85
C GLU A 23 -0.80 -2.72 -15.00
N GLN A 24 -2.09 -2.42 -14.90
CA GLN A 24 -2.84 -1.68 -15.92
C GLN A 24 -2.32 -0.27 -16.15
N VAL A 25 -2.01 0.46 -15.08
CA VAL A 25 -1.47 1.83 -15.19
C VAL A 25 0.04 1.86 -15.48
N GLY A 26 0.67 0.69 -15.67
CA GLY A 26 2.12 0.60 -15.92
C GLY A 26 2.96 1.06 -14.72
N ALA A 27 2.39 1.03 -13.52
CA ALA A 27 3.05 1.47 -12.30
C ALA A 27 4.10 0.47 -11.79
N ILE A 28 4.25 -0.71 -12.41
CA ILE A 28 5.19 -1.75 -11.97
C ILE A 28 6.63 -1.22 -11.89
N ALA A 29 7.09 -0.49 -12.91
CA ALA A 29 8.44 0.08 -12.90
C ALA A 29 8.61 1.14 -11.80
N ALA A 30 7.59 1.99 -11.61
CA ALA A 30 7.62 2.99 -10.56
C ALA A 30 7.41 2.38 -9.17
N LEU A 31 6.76 1.23 -9.07
CA LEU A 31 6.55 0.49 -7.83
C LEU A 31 7.84 -0.21 -7.38
N ASP A 32 8.68 -0.63 -8.33
CA ASP A 32 10.04 -1.09 -8.05
C ASP A 32 10.87 0.03 -7.38
N ASP A 33 10.85 1.23 -7.98
CA ASP A 33 11.50 2.43 -7.46
C ASP A 33 10.95 2.84 -6.08
N LEU A 34 9.62 2.80 -5.92
CA LEU A 34 8.97 3.05 -4.63
C LEU A 34 9.38 2.00 -3.58
N ASN A 35 9.46 0.72 -3.96
CA ASN A 35 9.88 -0.35 -3.06
C ASN A 35 11.35 -0.20 -2.63
N GLN A 36 12.24 0.21 -3.54
CA GLN A 36 13.61 0.56 -3.17
C GLN A 36 13.64 1.75 -2.22
N THR A 37 12.93 2.82 -2.55
CA THR A 37 12.86 4.03 -1.73
C THR A 37 12.34 3.70 -0.31
N ILE A 38 11.26 2.94 -0.18
CA ILE A 38 10.70 2.52 1.12
C ILE A 38 11.68 1.62 1.90
N SER A 39 12.41 0.76 1.20
CA SER A 39 13.43 -0.10 1.80
C SER A 39 14.63 0.70 2.31
N GLU A 40 15.07 1.72 1.58
CA GLU A 40 16.11 2.66 2.04
C GLU A 40 15.61 3.57 3.17
N MET A 41 14.32 3.88 3.17
CA MET A 41 13.68 4.64 4.24
C MET A 41 13.33 3.79 5.45
N ALA A 42 13.75 2.52 5.56
CA ALA A 42 13.49 1.60 6.69
C ALA A 42 13.62 2.27 8.07
N ASP A 43 14.62 3.13 8.25
CA ASP A 43 14.93 3.84 9.49
C ASP A 43 14.25 5.22 9.64
N LYS A 44 13.52 5.68 8.62
CA LYS A 44 12.77 6.94 8.64
C LYS A 44 11.41 6.81 9.31
N SER A 45 10.82 7.95 9.70
CA SER A 45 9.48 8.03 10.29
C SER A 45 8.38 7.64 9.30
N ASP A 46 7.22 7.24 9.85
CA ASP A 46 6.03 6.87 9.06
C ASP A 46 5.53 8.02 8.18
N GLU A 47 5.64 9.27 8.64
CA GLU A 47 5.29 10.48 7.87
C GLU A 47 6.07 10.57 6.55
N GLU A 48 7.40 10.36 6.58
CA GLU A 48 8.25 10.39 5.38
C GLU A 48 7.88 9.28 4.39
N VAL A 49 7.50 8.11 4.92
CA VAL A 49 7.05 6.99 4.08
C VAL A 49 5.68 7.27 3.47
N ALA A 50 4.76 7.83 4.24
CA ALA A 50 3.45 8.23 3.76
C ALA A 50 3.56 9.33 2.70
N ASP A 51 4.43 10.33 2.91
CA ASP A 51 4.71 11.39 1.93
C ASP A 51 5.28 10.82 0.63
N ALA A 52 6.25 9.89 0.72
CA ALA A 52 6.80 9.24 -0.46
C ALA A 52 5.74 8.44 -1.25
N ILE A 53 4.87 7.71 -0.56
CA ILE A 53 3.75 7.00 -1.20
C ILE A 53 2.73 7.99 -1.78
N ALA A 54 2.45 9.09 -1.07
CA ALA A 54 1.51 10.11 -1.51
C ALA A 54 1.99 10.79 -2.79
N LYS A 55 3.25 11.22 -2.81
CA LYS A 55 3.93 11.79 -3.97
C LYS A 55 3.93 10.83 -5.16
N TRP A 56 4.23 9.55 -4.91
CA TRP A 56 4.15 8.52 -5.94
C TRP A 56 2.73 8.34 -6.47
N CYS A 57 1.71 8.41 -5.59
CA CYS A 57 0.31 8.33 -6.00
C CYS A 57 -0.16 9.55 -6.80
N GLU A 58 0.54 10.68 -6.79
CA GLU A 58 0.20 11.85 -7.63
C GLU A 58 0.33 11.53 -9.12
N ASP A 59 1.34 10.73 -9.51
CA ASP A 59 1.52 10.24 -10.87
C ASP A 59 0.45 9.19 -11.28
N TYR A 60 -0.16 8.53 -10.30
CA TYR A 60 -1.15 7.47 -10.49
C TYR A 60 -2.49 7.79 -9.83
N PRO A 61 -3.31 8.68 -10.44
CA PRO A 61 -4.57 9.13 -9.86
C PRO A 61 -5.58 7.99 -9.64
N GLU A 62 -5.50 6.89 -10.40
CA GLU A 62 -6.35 5.71 -10.19
C GLU A 62 -6.02 5.00 -8.87
N ILE A 63 -4.73 4.88 -8.56
CA ILE A 63 -4.26 4.28 -7.31
C ILE A 63 -4.55 5.23 -6.14
N SER A 64 -4.27 6.51 -6.30
CA SER A 64 -4.61 7.55 -5.33
C SER A 64 -6.10 7.54 -4.96
N LYS A 65 -6.99 7.43 -5.96
CA LYS A 65 -8.43 7.29 -5.72
C LYS A 65 -8.78 6.02 -4.95
N ALA A 66 -8.17 4.89 -5.30
CA ALA A 66 -8.40 3.63 -4.59
C ALA A 66 -7.99 3.71 -3.11
N ILE A 67 -6.91 4.44 -2.81
CA ILE A 67 -6.41 4.67 -1.44
C ILE A 67 -7.34 5.64 -0.69
N ASN A 68 -7.66 6.77 -1.31
CA ASN A 68 -8.52 7.82 -0.73
C ASN A 68 -9.94 7.32 -0.45
N LEU A 69 -10.48 6.43 -1.29
CA LEU A 69 -11.76 5.76 -1.08
C LEU A 69 -11.80 4.92 0.20
N LYS A 70 -10.65 4.42 0.68
CA LYS A 70 -10.58 3.63 1.93
C LYS A 70 -10.44 4.50 3.18
N ASP A 71 -9.91 5.72 3.05
CA ASP A 71 -9.85 6.69 4.14
C ASP A 71 -11.26 7.20 4.54
N ARG A 72 -12.17 7.33 3.56
CA ARG A 72 -13.57 7.68 3.78
C ARG A 72 -14.44 6.49 4.25
N LYS A 73 -14.27 6.05 5.49
CA LYS A 73 -15.22 5.23 6.28
C LYS A 73 -15.54 3.83 5.69
N PRO A 74 -15.46 2.74 6.47
CA PRO A 74 -15.46 1.38 5.94
C PRO A 74 -16.82 0.98 5.35
N GLU A 75 -16.90 0.82 4.03
CA GLU A 75 -17.94 -0.04 3.46
C GLU A 75 -17.49 -1.51 3.58
N PRO A 76 -18.31 -2.37 4.21
CA PRO A 76 -18.02 -3.79 4.28
C PRO A 76 -18.32 -4.42 2.92
N LYS A 77 -17.27 -4.85 2.23
CA LYS A 77 -17.22 -6.14 1.52
C LYS A 77 -15.84 -6.35 0.91
N PRO A 78 -15.01 -7.27 1.45
CA PRO A 78 -14.08 -7.97 0.60
C PRO A 78 -14.94 -8.82 -0.34
N ARG A 79 -15.18 -8.33 -1.57
CA ARG A 79 -15.54 -9.25 -2.65
C ARG A 79 -14.25 -10.00 -2.93
N ASN A 80 -14.01 -11.05 -2.16
CA ASN A 80 -13.03 -12.08 -2.46
C ASN A 80 -13.32 -12.52 -3.90
N LYS A 81 -12.54 -12.01 -4.84
CA LYS A 81 -12.34 -12.72 -6.09
C LYS A 81 -11.32 -13.81 -5.74
N GLU A 82 -11.82 -14.89 -5.15
CA GLU A 82 -11.13 -16.18 -5.15
C GLU A 82 -10.67 -16.42 -6.59
N GLY A 83 -9.36 -16.36 -6.83
CA GLY A 83 -8.76 -16.65 -8.14
C GLY A 83 -7.87 -15.55 -8.74
N GLN A 84 -7.79 -14.35 -8.16
CA GLN A 84 -6.75 -13.39 -8.52
C GLN A 84 -5.57 -13.62 -7.57
N GLU A 85 -4.77 -14.65 -7.83
CA GLU A 85 -3.46 -14.79 -7.18
C GLU A 85 -2.73 -13.45 -7.29
N PRO A 86 -2.27 -12.85 -6.18
CA PRO A 86 -1.66 -11.54 -6.24
C PRO A 86 -0.25 -11.71 -6.82
N ARG A 87 -0.17 -11.58 -8.15
CA ARG A 87 1.09 -11.61 -8.89
C ARG A 87 2.06 -10.58 -8.31
N LEU A 88 1.57 -9.38 -7.99
CA LEU A 88 2.38 -8.31 -7.39
C LEU A 88 2.87 -8.62 -5.98
N THR A 89 2.07 -9.24 -5.12
CA THR A 89 2.54 -9.64 -3.78
C THR A 89 3.56 -10.77 -3.86
N ASN A 90 3.52 -11.60 -4.91
CA ASN A 90 4.58 -12.57 -5.21
C ASN A 90 5.85 -11.91 -5.78
N LEU A 91 5.71 -10.83 -6.57
CA LEU A 91 6.85 -10.08 -7.13
C LEU A 91 7.55 -9.23 -6.06
N TYR A 92 6.79 -8.62 -5.16
CA TYR A 92 7.29 -7.75 -4.10
C TYR A 92 6.74 -8.18 -2.73
N PRO A 93 7.17 -9.34 -2.19
CA PRO A 93 6.71 -9.81 -0.88
C PRO A 93 7.25 -8.94 0.26
N GLN A 94 8.40 -8.29 0.07
CA GLN A 94 9.05 -7.48 1.10
C GLN A 94 8.37 -6.12 1.31
N LEU A 95 7.78 -5.55 0.26
CA LEU A 95 7.08 -4.26 0.33
C LEU A 95 5.96 -4.26 1.39
N PRO A 96 4.98 -5.17 1.34
CA PRO A 96 3.93 -5.21 2.34
C PRO A 96 4.45 -5.62 3.72
N GLU A 97 5.51 -6.42 3.82
CA GLU A 97 6.12 -6.75 5.12
C GLU A 97 6.76 -5.53 5.77
N HIS A 98 7.51 -4.72 5.01
CA HIS A 98 8.15 -3.50 5.51
C HIS A 98 7.11 -2.48 5.98
N LEU A 99 6.03 -2.32 5.22
CA LEU A 99 4.94 -1.40 5.60
C LEU A 99 4.10 -1.94 6.77
N LYS A 100 3.79 -3.24 6.82
CA LYS A 100 3.07 -3.86 7.96
C LYS A 100 3.83 -3.77 9.27
N LYS A 101 5.17 -3.84 9.24
CA LYS A 101 6.00 -3.67 10.47
C LYS A 101 5.94 -2.26 11.04
N ARG A 102 5.66 -1.25 10.21
CA ARG A 102 5.57 0.16 10.60
C ARG A 102 4.23 0.54 11.19
N ILE A 103 3.15 -0.02 10.65
CA ILE A 103 1.82 0.18 11.20
C ILE A 103 1.84 -0.55 12.56
N PRO A 104 1.75 0.16 13.72
CA PRO A 104 1.77 -0.47 15.02
C PRO A 104 0.60 -1.41 15.03
N ASN A 105 0.92 -2.69 14.96
CA ASN A 105 -0.06 -3.73 14.88
C ASN A 105 -0.94 -3.58 16.11
N SER A 106 -2.22 -3.24 15.93
CA SER A 106 -3.26 -3.59 16.90
C SER A 106 -3.43 -5.12 16.94
N GLN A 107 -2.33 -5.87 17.00
CA GLN A 107 -2.35 -7.23 17.51
C GLN A 107 -2.44 -7.07 19.02
N PRO A 108 -3.56 -7.44 19.65
CA PRO A 108 -3.60 -7.52 21.09
C PRO A 108 -2.53 -8.52 21.54
N PRO A 109 -1.79 -8.24 22.62
CA PRO A 109 -1.01 -9.29 23.26
C PRO A 109 -1.94 -10.47 23.57
N ARG A 110 -1.52 -11.67 23.16
CA ARG A 110 -2.18 -12.93 23.53
C ARG A 110 -2.25 -13.07 25.05
#